data_AF-A0A2R5G266-F1
#
_entry.id   AF-A0A2R5G266-F1
#
_cell.length_a   1.000
_cell.length_b   1.000
_cell.length_c   1.000
_cell.angle_alpha   90.00
_cell.angle_beta   90.00
_cell.angle_gamma   90.00
#
_symmetry.space_group_name_H-M   'P 1'
#
loop_
_entity.id
_entity.type
_entity.pdbx_description
1 polymer ?
#
loop_
_entity_poly.entity_id
_entity_poly.type
_entity_poly.pdbx_seq_one_letter_code
_entity_poly.pdbx_strand_id
1 'polypeptide(L)'
;MYALRQGQVNFTAQKNQSPLIDPALIRAAGQIYYTHCEVHPEIAGQPSGVAINRVTHRGKVIFTNQPVLLPQECFVPLSQIESHMY
;
A
#
# COMPACT_ATOMS: atom_id res chain seq x y z
N MET A 1 -8.65 26.81 29.07
CA MET A 1 -8.46 25.36 28.81
C MET A 1 -8.09 25.21 27.35
N TYR A 2 -6.96 24.54 27.06
CA TYR A 2 -6.26 24.62 25.78
C TYR A 2 -7.07 24.06 24.60
N ALA A 3 -7.10 24.83 23.51
CA ALA A 3 -7.71 24.48 22.24
C ALA A 3 -6.82 23.47 21.48
N LEU A 4 -7.26 22.21 21.40
CA LEU A 4 -6.67 21.24 20.48
C LEU A 4 -7.19 21.54 19.08
N ARG A 5 -6.44 22.40 18.39
CA ARG A 5 -6.47 22.55 16.93
C ARG A 5 -6.05 21.21 16.33
N GLN A 6 -7.03 20.33 16.11
CA GLN A 6 -6.86 19.18 15.24
C GLN A 6 -6.59 19.75 13.86
N GLY A 7 -5.30 19.78 13.48
CA GLY A 7 -4.90 20.03 12.12
C GLY A 7 -5.68 19.06 11.25
N GLN A 8 -6.55 19.61 10.41
CA GLN A 8 -7.18 18.90 9.32
C GLN A 8 -6.04 18.47 8.38
N VAL A 9 -5.44 17.32 8.67
CA VAL A 9 -4.70 16.56 7.68
C VAL A 9 -5.77 16.06 6.73
N ASN A 10 -6.04 16.89 5.72
CA ASN A 10 -6.74 16.51 4.52
C ASN A 10 -5.88 15.44 3.85
N PHE A 11 -5.96 14.20 4.33
CA PHE A 11 -5.60 13.04 3.53
C PHE A 11 -6.66 12.95 2.45
N THR A 12 -6.46 13.76 1.42
CA THR A 12 -7.12 13.62 0.15
C THR A 12 -6.95 12.16 -0.22
N ALA A 13 -8.07 11.42 -0.16
CA ALA A 13 -8.23 10.20 -0.91
C ALA A 13 -7.95 10.59 -2.36
N GLN A 14 -6.71 10.46 -2.79
CA GLN A 14 -6.30 10.62 -4.18
C GLN A 14 -6.84 9.41 -4.94
N LYS A 15 -8.13 9.52 -5.21
CA LYS A 15 -8.86 8.81 -6.24
C LYS A 15 -8.12 9.09 -7.55
N ASN A 16 -7.59 8.04 -8.18
CA ASN A 16 -7.17 8.02 -9.58
C ASN A 16 -6.06 9.00 -10.01
N GLN A 17 -4.91 8.98 -9.35
CA GLN A 17 -3.69 9.43 -10.00
C GLN A 17 -2.62 8.40 -9.69
N SER A 18 -2.44 7.42 -10.57
CA SER A 18 -1.29 6.50 -10.55
C SER A 18 -0.03 7.36 -10.53
N PRO A 19 0.61 7.58 -9.37
CA PRO A 19 1.72 8.50 -9.30
C PRO A 19 2.93 7.69 -9.72
N LEU A 20 3.09 7.45 -11.04
CA LEU A 20 4.19 6.71 -11.68
C LEU A 20 4.96 5.86 -10.66
N ILE A 21 4.30 4.84 -10.12
CA ILE A 21 4.91 4.03 -9.07
C ILE A 21 6.04 3.30 -9.76
N ASP A 22 7.25 3.46 -9.24
CA ASP A 22 8.44 2.87 -9.85
C ASP A 22 8.19 1.37 -10.08
N PRO A 23 8.45 0.84 -11.29
CA PRO A 23 8.30 -0.58 -11.58
C PRO A 23 9.00 -1.49 -10.57
N ALA A 24 10.13 -1.06 -10.00
CA ALA A 24 10.83 -1.78 -8.95
C ALA A 24 10.00 -1.87 -7.66
N LEU A 25 9.27 -0.83 -7.30
CA LEU A 25 8.35 -0.83 -6.15
C LEU A 25 7.16 -1.75 -6.39
N ILE A 26 6.61 -1.76 -7.61
CA ILE A 26 5.51 -2.66 -7.96
C ILE A 26 5.96 -4.12 -7.86
N ARG A 27 7.16 -4.44 -8.37
CA ARG A 27 7.74 -5.79 -8.24
C ARG A 27 7.98 -6.19 -6.79
N ALA A 28 8.59 -5.32 -6.00
CA ALA A 28 8.83 -5.60 -4.58
C ALA A 28 7.51 -5.76 -3.80
N ALA A 29 6.50 -4.95 -4.11
CA ALA A 29 5.15 -5.09 -3.55
C ALA A 29 4.52 -6.43 -3.93
N GLY A 30 4.67 -6.86 -5.20
CA GLY A 30 4.24 -8.17 -5.66
C GLY A 30 4.91 -9.31 -4.91
N GLN A 31 6.24 -9.25 -4.71
CA GLN A 31 6.95 -10.27 -3.93
C GLN A 31 6.42 -10.36 -2.50
N ILE A 32 6.20 -9.22 -1.83
CA ILE A 32 5.62 -9.20 -0.48
C ILE A 32 4.22 -9.84 -0.47
N TYR A 33 3.39 -9.55 -1.47
CA TYR A 33 2.06 -10.13 -1.59
C TYR A 33 2.10 -11.65 -1.79
N TYR A 34 2.88 -12.13 -2.75
CA TYR A 34 2.99 -13.56 -3.03
C TYR A 34 3.58 -14.34 -1.85
N THR A 35 4.67 -13.85 -1.27
CA THR A 35 5.25 -14.47 -0.08
C THR A 35 4.25 -14.51 1.07
N HIS A 36 3.46 -13.45 1.27
CA HIS A 36 2.41 -13.46 2.28
C HIS A 36 1.32 -14.51 1.99
N CYS A 37 0.93 -14.67 0.72
CA CYS A 37 -0.03 -15.69 0.32
C CYS A 37 0.52 -17.12 0.53
N GLU A 38 1.79 -17.35 0.21
CA GLU A 38 2.46 -18.64 0.39
C GLU A 38 2.60 -19.03 1.86
N VAL A 39 2.93 -18.08 2.74
CA VAL A 39 3.15 -18.36 4.18
C VAL A 39 1.88 -18.34 5.01
N HIS A 40 0.79 -17.74 4.50
CA HIS A 40 -0.47 -17.61 5.22
C HIS A 40 -1.68 -18.00 4.36
N PRO A 41 -1.79 -19.28 3.95
CA PRO A 41 -2.95 -19.76 3.19
C PRO A 41 -4.27 -19.70 3.99
N GLU A 42 -4.21 -19.61 5.33
CA GLU A 42 -5.39 -19.47 6.19
C GLU A 42 -6.03 -18.07 6.21
N ILE A 43 -5.33 -17.03 5.73
CA ILE A 43 -5.84 -15.65 5.75
C ILE A 43 -6.75 -15.46 4.52
N ALA A 44 -8.04 -15.80 4.69
CA ALA A 44 -9.10 -15.65 3.70
C ALA A 44 -9.61 -14.20 3.54
N GLY A 45 -8.73 -13.20 3.65
CA GLY A 45 -9.07 -11.80 3.45
C GLY A 45 -8.61 -11.35 2.07
N GLN A 46 -9.50 -10.71 1.28
CA GLN A 46 -9.08 -10.05 0.04
C GLN A 46 -8.16 -8.88 0.41
N PRO A 47 -6.85 -8.94 0.10
CA PRO A 47 -5.99 -7.80 0.36
C PRO A 47 -6.43 -6.63 -0.51
N SER A 48 -6.40 -5.42 0.03
CA SER A 48 -6.62 -4.21 -0.76
C SER A 48 -5.37 -3.85 -1.58
N GLY A 49 -4.19 -4.16 -1.05
CA GLY A 49 -2.91 -3.89 -1.71
C GLY A 49 -1.73 -4.04 -0.76
N VAL A 50 -0.58 -3.50 -1.15
CA VAL A 50 0.65 -3.55 -0.36
C VAL A 50 1.15 -2.13 -0.13
N ALA A 51 1.35 -1.76 1.13
CA ALA A 51 2.06 -0.54 1.48
C ALA A 51 3.56 -0.85 1.44
N ILE A 52 4.31 -0.18 0.58
CA ILE A 52 5.76 -0.36 0.41
C ILE A 52 6.49 0.96 0.62
N ASN A 53 7.59 0.91 1.37
CA ASN A 53 8.48 2.03 1.56
C ASN A 53 9.37 2.23 0.32
N ARG A 54 9.45 3.47 -0.18
CA ARG A 54 10.19 3.82 -1.38
C ARG A 54 11.71 3.69 -1.26
N VAL A 55 12.25 3.73 -0.04
CA VAL A 55 13.68 3.72 0.24
C VAL A 55 14.18 2.31 0.58
N THR A 56 13.43 1.59 1.41
CA THR A 56 13.85 0.26 1.90
C THR A 56 13.27 -0.90 1.11
N HIS A 57 12.31 -0.63 0.21
CA HIS A 57 11.51 -1.65 -0.49
C HIS A 57 10.82 -2.65 0.46
N ARG A 58 10.75 -2.33 1.75
CA ARG A 58 10.03 -3.10 2.76
C ARG A 58 8.60 -2.62 2.81
N GLY A 59 7.69 -3.55 3.01
CA GLY A 59 6.28 -3.24 3.04
C GLY A 59 5.47 -4.28 3.75
N LYS A 60 4.16 -4.02 3.83
CA LYS A 60 3.19 -4.91 4.43
C LYS A 60 1.94 -4.97 3.58
N VAL A 61 1.35 -6.16 3.52
CA VAL A 61 0.04 -6.37 2.91
C VAL A 61 -1.02 -5.67 3.76
N ILE A 62 -1.84 -4.87 3.11
CA ILE A 62 -2.93 -4.11 3.71
C ILE A 62 -4.24 -4.76 3.29
N PHE A 63 -5.05 -5.10 4.29
CA PHE A 63 -6.39 -5.66 4.11
C PHE A 63 -7.49 -4.61 4.33
N THR A 64 -7.14 -3.41 4.77
CA THR A 64 -8.08 -2.32 5.02
C THR A 64 -8.24 -1.43 3.78
N ASN A 65 -9.46 -0.95 3.54
CA ASN A 65 -9.75 -0.04 2.43
C ASN A 65 -9.10 1.34 2.57
N GLN A 66 -8.72 1.75 3.79
CA GLN A 66 -8.11 3.05 4.06
C GLN A 66 -6.85 2.89 4.92
N PRO A 67 -5.73 2.45 4.32
CA PRO A 67 -4.47 2.38 5.03
C PRO A 67 -3.98 3.76 5.44
N VAL A 68 -3.46 3.85 6.65
CA VAL A 68 -2.64 4.99 7.06
C VAL A 68 -1.23 4.72 6.56
N LEU A 69 -0.80 5.49 5.57
CA LEU A 69 0.53 5.39 4.97
C LEU A 69 1.45 6.44 5.60
N LEU A 70 2.69 6.06 5.85
CA LEU A 70 3.73 7.02 6.20
C LEU A 70 4.12 7.87 4.97
N PRO A 71 4.72 9.05 5.15
CA PRO A 71 5.12 9.94 4.05
C PRO A 71 6.09 9.30 3.03
N GLN A 72 6.83 8.27 3.46
CA GLN A 72 7.80 7.54 2.63
C GLN A 72 7.23 6.22 2.08
N GLU A 73 6.01 5.85 2.49
CA GLU A 73 5.33 4.67 2.04
C GLU A 73 4.41 5.01 0.88
N CYS A 74 4.32 4.09 -0.06
CA CYS A 74 3.46 4.14 -1.20
C CYS A 74 2.53 2.93 -1.15
N PHE A 75 1.25 3.17 -1.38
CA PHE A 75 0.30 2.07 -1.50
C PHE A 75 0.24 1.62 -2.95
N VAL A 76 0.53 0.34 -3.17
CA VAL A 76 0.41 -0.33 -4.45
C VAL A 76 -0.84 -1.21 -4.40
N PRO A 77 -1.91 -0.86 -5.13
CA PRO A 77 -3.10 -1.71 -5.19
C PRO A 77 -2.79 -3.00 -5.95
N LEU A 78 -3.47 -4.10 -5.59
CA LEU A 78 -3.29 -5.40 -6.27
C LEU A 78 -3.45 -5.29 -7.79
N SER A 79 -4.42 -4.51 -8.25
CA SER A 79 -4.67 -4.30 -9.69
C SER A 79 -3.44 -3.78 -10.45
N GLN A 80 -2.57 -3.00 -9.80
CA GLN A 80 -1.31 -2.56 -10.41
C GLN A 80 -0.23 -3.65 -10.42
N ILE A 81 -0.19 -4.47 -9.37
CA ILE A 81 0.74 -5.60 -9.28
C ILE A 81 0.43 -6.61 -10.39
N GLU A 82 -0.85 -6.96 -10.53
CA GLU A 82 -1.35 -7.86 -11.58
C GLU A 82 -1.09 -7.29 -12.97
N SER A 83 -1.39 -6.00 -13.19
CA SER A 83 -1.13 -5.32 -14.48
C SER A 83 0.35 -5.15 -14.82
N HIS A 84 1.28 -5.32 -13.87
CA HIS A 84 2.72 -5.27 -14.16
C HIS A 84 3.32 -6.65 -14.46
N MET A 85 2.63 -7.72 -14.07
CA MET A 85 3.05 -9.10 -14.32
C MET A 85 2.52 -9.65 -15.65
N TYR A 86 1.53 -9.00 -16.26
CA TYR A 86 0.87 -9.37 -17.52
C TYR A 86 1.03 -8.27 -18.57
#